data_AF-M3FHW2-F1
#
_entry.id   AF-M3FHW2-F1
#
_cell.length_a   1.000
_cell.length_b   1.000
_cell.length_c   1.000
_cell.angle_alpha   90.00
_cell.angle_beta   90.00
_cell.angle_gamma   90.00
#
_symmetry.space_group_name_H-M   'P 1'
#
loop_
_entity.id
_entity.type
_entity.pdbx_description
1 polymer ?
#
loop_
_entity_poly.entity_id
_entity_poly.type
_entity_poly.pdbx_seq_one_letter_code
_entity_poly.pdbx_strand_id
1 'polypeptide(L)'
;MAKTKQTSQISPHEQFSKMLNSFEDARNNALAKLASREDGDFKAGQLNWWSGKVGSIITHASQIQDNFRRGRHALDTFNDSDTIHAIGNSIKKTARNNLEEIMKISISMYYQFCIDLDEIKREGRK
;
A
#
# COMPACT_ATOMS: atom_id res chain seq x y z
N MET A 1 -26.72 46.35 5.82
CA MET A 1 -26.88 45.04 6.48
C MET A 1 -25.90 44.06 5.84
N ALA A 2 -24.96 43.52 6.62
CA ALA A 2 -23.97 42.55 6.14
C ALA A 2 -24.67 41.20 5.87
N LYS A 3 -24.56 40.67 4.65
CA LYS A 3 -25.05 39.33 4.30
C LYS A 3 -23.97 38.30 4.64
N THR A 4 -24.22 37.51 5.67
CA THR A 4 -23.47 36.30 6.04
C THR A 4 -23.56 35.27 4.92
N LYS A 5 -22.40 34.77 4.44
CA LYS A 5 -22.30 33.67 3.47
C LYS A 5 -22.85 32.39 4.09
N GLN A 6 -23.90 31.81 3.51
CA GLN A 6 -24.32 30.44 3.80
C GLN A 6 -23.31 29.47 3.17
N THR A 7 -22.59 28.74 4.01
CA THR A 7 -21.74 27.63 3.62
C THR A 7 -22.65 26.45 3.23
N SER A 8 -22.87 26.26 1.93
CA SER A 8 -23.66 25.13 1.41
C SER A 8 -22.97 23.81 1.78
N GLN A 9 -23.52 23.11 2.77
CA GLN A 9 -23.11 21.74 3.11
C GLN A 9 -23.56 20.81 1.98
N ILE A 10 -22.58 20.28 1.24
CA ILE A 10 -22.75 19.31 0.16
C ILE A 10 -23.37 18.04 0.76
N SER A 11 -24.40 17.48 0.11
CA SER A 11 -25.12 16.31 0.64
C SER A 11 -24.21 15.08 0.73
N PRO A 12 -24.45 14.14 1.67
CA PRO A 12 -23.62 12.93 1.80
C PRO A 12 -23.49 12.12 0.51
N HIS A 13 -24.54 12.10 -0.33
CA HIS A 13 -24.54 11.45 -1.63
C HIS A 13 -23.60 12.13 -2.64
N GLU A 14 -23.55 13.47 -2.66
CA GLU A 14 -22.62 14.22 -3.51
C GLU A 14 -21.18 14.11 -3.01
N GLN A 15 -20.95 14.01 -1.70
CA GLN A 15 -19.63 13.73 -1.15
C GLN A 15 -19.15 12.32 -1.56
N PHE A 16 -20.05 11.32 -1.47
CA PHE A 16 -19.76 9.96 -1.89
C PHE A 16 -19.51 9.86 -3.41
N SER A 17 -20.30 10.57 -4.22
CA SER A 17 -20.12 10.62 -5.67
C SER A 17 -18.80 11.30 -6.06
N LYS A 18 -18.42 12.38 -5.37
CA LYS A 18 -17.10 13.03 -5.55
C LYS A 18 -15.94 12.13 -5.14
N MET A 19 -16.12 11.35 -4.07
CA MET A 19 -15.13 10.37 -3.62
C MET A 19 -14.99 9.21 -4.62
N LEU A 20 -16.10 8.67 -5.14
CA LEU A 20 -16.08 7.66 -6.19
C LEU A 20 -15.37 8.17 -7.45
N ASN A 21 -15.72 9.38 -7.90
CA ASN A 21 -15.07 9.97 -9.08
C ASN A 21 -13.57 10.20 -8.86
N SER A 22 -13.16 10.63 -7.66
CA SER A 22 -11.72 10.79 -7.36
C SER A 22 -10.98 9.46 -7.31
N PHE A 23 -11.63 8.37 -6.88
CA PHE A 23 -11.08 7.02 -6.98
C PHE A 23 -10.99 6.54 -8.41
N GLU A 24 -11.99 6.81 -9.23
CA GLU A 24 -11.96 6.44 -10.65
C GLU A 24 -10.89 7.23 -11.41
N ASP A 25 -10.72 8.52 -11.13
CA ASP A 25 -9.65 9.33 -11.68
C ASP A 25 -8.27 8.87 -11.20
N ALA A 26 -8.13 8.53 -9.92
CA ALA A 26 -6.89 7.97 -9.38
C ALA A 26 -6.57 6.62 -10.03
N ARG A 27 -7.58 5.75 -10.23
CA ARG A 27 -7.45 4.48 -10.93
C ARG A 27 -7.05 4.69 -12.38
N ASN A 28 -7.75 5.58 -13.10
CA ASN A 28 -7.48 5.85 -14.52
C ASN A 28 -6.10 6.48 -14.71
N ASN A 29 -5.67 7.36 -13.79
CA ASN A 29 -4.32 7.92 -13.80
C ASN A 29 -3.24 6.87 -13.46
N ALA A 30 -3.51 5.96 -12.53
CA ALA A 30 -2.61 4.85 -12.23
C ALA A 30 -2.51 3.88 -13.42
N LEU A 31 -3.63 3.55 -14.04
CA LEU A 31 -3.69 2.72 -15.26
C LEU A 31 -3.01 3.40 -16.44
N ALA A 32 -3.18 4.71 -16.63
CA ALA A 32 -2.48 5.47 -17.66
C ALA A 32 -0.97 5.51 -17.42
N LYS A 33 -0.51 5.64 -16.16
CA LYS A 33 0.92 5.58 -15.80
C LYS A 33 1.52 4.18 -15.93
N LEU A 34 0.70 3.14 -15.76
CA LEU A 34 1.09 1.75 -16.02
C LEU A 34 1.14 1.48 -17.52
N ALA A 35 0.15 1.97 -18.28
CA ALA A 35 0.08 1.85 -19.73
C ALA A 35 1.10 2.72 -20.47
N SER A 36 1.61 3.80 -19.85
CA SER A 36 2.64 4.67 -20.43
C SER A 36 4.06 4.17 -20.24
N ARG A 37 4.28 2.98 -19.66
CA ARG A 37 5.60 2.34 -19.63
C ARG A 37 5.77 1.55 -20.92
N GLU A 38 6.29 2.26 -21.92
CA GLU A 38 6.55 1.83 -23.30
C GLU A 38 6.94 0.35 -23.47
N ASP A 39 6.19 -0.25 -24.40
CA ASP A 39 6.44 -1.41 -25.28
C ASP A 39 7.89 -1.89 -25.45
N GLY A 40 8.02 -3.22 -25.53
CA GLY A 40 9.11 -3.93 -26.21
C GLY A 40 10.24 -4.43 -25.30
N ASP A 41 10.30 -5.74 -25.11
CA ASP A 41 11.30 -6.53 -24.35
C ASP A 41 11.25 -6.45 -22.81
N PHE A 42 11.72 -7.51 -22.15
CA PHE A 42 11.90 -7.59 -20.70
C PHE A 42 12.95 -6.56 -20.24
N LYS A 43 12.54 -5.29 -20.15
CA LYS A 43 13.44 -4.16 -19.86
C LYS A 43 13.98 -4.30 -18.44
N ALA A 44 15.26 -3.96 -18.23
CA ALA A 44 15.89 -3.91 -16.90
C ALA A 44 15.06 -3.12 -15.85
N GLY A 45 14.20 -2.20 -16.30
CA GLY A 45 13.22 -1.50 -15.46
C GLY A 45 12.15 -2.39 -14.79
N GLN A 46 11.72 -3.48 -15.43
CA GLN A 46 10.80 -4.47 -14.84
C GLN A 46 11.52 -5.26 -13.74
N LEU A 47 12.76 -5.70 -13.97
CA LEU A 47 13.56 -6.40 -12.97
C LEU A 47 13.89 -5.51 -11.76
N ASN A 48 14.20 -4.23 -12.02
CA ASN A 48 14.36 -3.21 -10.96
C ASN A 48 13.06 -2.96 -10.18
N TRP A 49 11.90 -2.99 -10.85
CA TRP A 49 10.61 -2.85 -10.19
C TRP A 49 10.31 -4.05 -9.29
N TRP A 50 10.42 -5.27 -9.82
CA TRP A 50 10.20 -6.51 -9.07
C TRP A 50 11.17 -6.62 -7.89
N SER A 51 12.47 -6.37 -8.12
CA SER A 51 13.50 -6.35 -7.07
C SER A 51 13.22 -5.30 -6.00
N GLY A 52 12.76 -4.11 -6.40
CA GLY A 52 12.38 -3.05 -5.46
C GLY A 52 11.21 -3.46 -4.57
N LYS A 53 10.17 -4.07 -5.15
CA LYS A 53 9.00 -4.57 -4.39
C LYS A 53 9.38 -5.68 -3.42
N VAL A 54 10.18 -6.65 -3.86
CA VAL A 54 10.69 -7.73 -2.99
C VAL A 54 11.54 -7.14 -1.86
N GLY A 55 12.42 -6.18 -2.16
CA GLY A 55 13.22 -5.49 -1.14
C GLY A 55 12.37 -4.74 -0.10
N SER A 56 11.28 -4.10 -0.53
CA SER A 56 10.32 -3.46 0.38
C SER A 56 9.59 -4.48 1.27
N ILE A 57 9.18 -5.63 0.73
CA ILE A 57 8.58 -6.72 1.52
C ILE A 57 9.56 -7.20 2.59
N ILE A 58 10.81 -7.47 2.21
CA ILE A 58 11.87 -7.90 3.14
C ILE A 58 12.06 -6.84 4.24
N THR A 59 12.11 -5.56 3.88
CA THR A 59 12.27 -4.45 4.84
C THR A 59 11.14 -4.44 5.87
N HIS A 60 9.89 -4.49 5.44
CA HIS A 60 8.75 -4.52 6.36
C HIS A 60 8.74 -5.78 7.23
N ALA A 61 9.07 -6.94 6.66
CA ALA A 61 9.14 -8.21 7.40
C ALA A 61 10.26 -8.20 8.46
N SER A 62 11.45 -7.69 8.11
CA SER A 62 12.57 -7.53 9.05
C SER A 62 12.22 -6.55 10.18
N GLN A 63 11.52 -5.45 9.89
CA GLN A 63 11.07 -4.52 10.92
C GLN A 63 10.07 -5.16 11.89
N ILE A 64 9.17 -6.03 11.40
CA ILE A 64 8.29 -6.82 12.27
C ILE A 64 9.15 -7.67 13.23
N GLN A 65 10.05 -8.48 12.68
CA GLN A 65 10.92 -9.36 13.46
C GLN A 65 11.73 -8.59 14.52
N ASP A 66 12.33 -7.45 14.12
CA ASP A 66 13.13 -6.62 15.01
C ASP A 66 12.31 -6.01 16.15
N ASN A 67 11.11 -5.53 15.87
CA ASN A 67 10.23 -4.97 16.89
C ASN A 67 9.78 -6.02 17.90
N PHE A 68 9.49 -7.25 17.45
CA PHE A 68 9.19 -8.36 18.36
C PHE A 68 10.40 -8.78 19.20
N ARG A 69 11.60 -8.80 18.61
CA ARG A 69 12.84 -9.11 19.35
C ARG A 69 13.14 -8.06 20.40
N ARG A 70 13.14 -6.77 20.03
CA ARG A 70 13.34 -5.65 20.97
C ARG A 70 12.26 -5.59 22.03
N GLY A 71 11.02 -5.86 21.64
CA GLY A 71 9.89 -5.98 22.54
C GLY A 71 10.11 -7.03 23.62
N ARG A 72 10.58 -8.22 23.25
CA ARG A 72 10.88 -9.29 24.21
C ARG A 72 11.92 -8.83 25.24
N HIS A 73 13.02 -8.24 24.78
CA HIS A 73 14.04 -7.68 25.68
C HIS A 73 13.50 -6.58 26.60
N ALA A 74 12.64 -5.70 26.10
CA ALA A 74 12.02 -4.66 26.91
C ALA A 74 11.08 -5.28 27.95
N LEU A 75 10.28 -6.29 27.58
CA LEU A 75 9.39 -7.00 28.50
C LEU A 75 10.16 -7.76 29.60
N ASP A 76 11.38 -8.22 29.33
CA ASP A 76 12.25 -8.83 30.35
C ASP A 76 12.78 -7.78 31.37
N THR A 77 12.68 -6.49 31.05
CA THR A 77 13.23 -5.38 31.87
C THR A 77 12.17 -4.71 32.75
N PHE A 78 10.90 -4.69 32.32
CA PHE A 78 9.81 -4.04 33.04
C PHE A 78 8.94 -5.06 33.78
N ASN A 79 8.57 -4.74 35.02
CA ASN A 79 7.74 -5.61 35.87
C ASN A 79 6.31 -5.07 36.08
N ASP A 80 6.00 -3.86 35.61
CA ASP A 80 4.67 -3.29 35.73
C ASP A 80 3.78 -3.65 34.52
N SER A 81 2.55 -4.04 34.83
CA SER A 81 1.58 -4.52 33.83
C SER A 81 1.27 -3.46 32.78
N ASP A 82 1.18 -2.18 33.15
CA ASP A 82 0.77 -1.11 32.25
C ASP A 82 1.81 -0.85 31.17
N THR A 83 3.10 -0.82 31.54
CA THR A 83 4.21 -0.68 30.60
C THR A 83 4.33 -1.89 29.69
N ILE A 84 4.17 -3.11 30.23
CA ILE A 84 4.14 -4.35 29.45
C ILE A 84 3.03 -4.30 28.38
N HIS A 85 1.81 -3.89 28.76
CA HIS A 85 0.69 -3.76 27.84
C HIS A 85 0.93 -2.66 26.78
N ALA A 86 1.48 -1.52 27.18
CA ALA A 86 1.79 -0.42 26.27
C ALA A 86 2.82 -0.83 25.21
N ILE A 87 3.90 -1.50 25.62
CA ILE A 87 4.93 -2.05 24.73
C ILE A 87 4.31 -3.07 23.76
N GLY A 88 3.55 -4.03 24.30
CA GLY A 88 2.90 -5.06 23.50
C GLY A 88 1.92 -4.48 22.45
N ASN A 89 1.12 -3.49 22.83
CA ASN A 89 0.18 -2.83 21.92
C ASN A 89 0.89 -2.03 20.82
N SER A 90 1.98 -1.34 21.16
CA SER A 90 2.79 -0.59 20.19
C SER A 90 3.41 -1.52 19.13
N ILE A 91 3.97 -2.66 19.55
CA ILE A 91 4.55 -3.67 18.65
C ILE A 91 3.47 -4.26 17.75
N LYS A 92 2.31 -4.64 18.31
CA LYS A 92 1.18 -5.18 17.53
C LYS A 92 0.69 -4.18 16.47
N LYS A 93 0.56 -2.90 16.84
CA LYS A 93 0.14 -1.84 15.90
C LYS A 93 1.14 -1.69 14.76
N THR A 94 2.43 -1.63 15.07
CA THR A 94 3.48 -1.50 14.05
C THR A 94 3.53 -2.73 13.15
N ALA A 95 3.39 -3.93 13.73
CA ALA A 95 3.35 -5.17 12.97
C ALA A 95 2.17 -5.21 11.99
N ARG A 96 0.98 -4.78 12.45
CA ARG A 96 -0.19 -4.66 11.59
C ARG A 96 0.06 -3.72 10.41
N ASN A 97 0.58 -2.52 10.66
CA ASN A 97 0.85 -1.55 9.59
C ASN A 97 1.84 -2.12 8.55
N ASN A 98 2.91 -2.78 9.01
CA ASN A 98 3.88 -3.40 8.11
C ASN A 98 3.29 -4.57 7.32
N LEU A 99 2.40 -5.38 7.92
CA LEU A 99 1.68 -6.43 7.20
C LEU A 99 0.73 -5.84 6.14
N GLU A 100 0.06 -4.73 6.45
CA GLU A 100 -0.79 -4.03 5.49
C GLU A 100 0.01 -3.52 4.28
N GLU A 101 1.21 -2.98 4.49
CA GLU A 101 2.10 -2.57 3.39
C GLU A 101 2.60 -3.77 2.56
N ILE A 102 2.98 -4.88 3.21
CA ILE A 102 3.36 -6.12 2.50
C ILE A 102 2.20 -6.62 1.61
N MET A 103 0.97 -6.59 2.11
CA MET A 103 -0.20 -7.00 1.34
C MET A 103 -0.42 -6.09 0.13
N LYS A 104 -0.36 -4.76 0.31
CA LYS A 104 -0.49 -3.80 -0.81
C LYS A 104 0.56 -4.05 -1.90
N ILE A 105 1.81 -4.26 -1.49
CA ILE A 105 2.90 -4.55 -2.42
C ILE A 105 2.65 -5.88 -3.15
N SER A 106 2.30 -6.94 -2.42
CA SER A 106 2.03 -8.27 -2.97
C SER A 106 0.86 -8.26 -3.98
N ILE A 107 -0.21 -7.54 -3.66
CA ILE A 107 -1.37 -7.37 -4.56
C ILE A 107 -0.94 -6.65 -5.84
N SER A 108 -0.17 -5.56 -5.73
CA SER A 108 0.35 -4.84 -6.89
C SER A 108 1.23 -5.73 -7.77
N MET A 109 2.07 -6.57 -7.17
CA MET A 109 2.89 -7.55 -7.87
C MET A 109 2.01 -8.57 -8.61
N TYR A 110 1.00 -9.12 -7.94
CA TYR A 110 0.09 -10.09 -8.55
C TYR A 110 -0.67 -9.51 -9.76
N TYR A 111 -1.20 -8.28 -9.63
CA TYR A 111 -1.87 -7.63 -10.76
C TYR A 111 -0.92 -7.39 -11.94
N GLN A 112 0.31 -6.94 -11.69
CA GLN A 112 1.29 -6.77 -12.76
C GLN A 112 1.58 -8.10 -13.46
N PHE A 113 1.76 -9.18 -12.69
CA PHE A 113 1.95 -10.52 -13.25
C PHE A 113 0.79 -10.95 -14.15
N CYS A 114 -0.46 -10.70 -13.75
CA CYS A 114 -1.62 -11.00 -14.60
C CYS A 114 -1.64 -10.18 -15.90
N ILE A 115 -1.28 -8.89 -15.82
CA ILE A 115 -1.18 -8.02 -17.01
C ILE A 115 -0.11 -8.55 -17.97
N ASP A 116 1.08 -8.85 -17.44
CA ASP A 116 2.20 -9.37 -18.23
C ASP A 116 1.81 -10.69 -18.94
N LEU A 117 1.08 -11.58 -18.25
CA LEU A 117 0.57 -12.83 -18.85
C LEU A 117 -0.45 -12.59 -19.98
N ASP A 118 -1.31 -11.58 -19.85
CA ASP A 118 -2.32 -11.26 -20.85
C ASP A 118 -1.74 -10.53 -22.07
N GLU A 119 -0.63 -9.80 -21.90
CA GLU A 119 0.16 -9.24 -23.00
C GLU A 119 0.82 -10.36 -23.82
N ILE A 120 1.52 -11.28 -23.17
CA ILE A 120 2.17 -12.43 -23.82
C ILE A 120 1.15 -13.25 -24.64
N LYS A 121 -0.03 -13.53 -24.09
CA LYS A 121 -1.10 -14.25 -24.80
C LYS A 121 -1.63 -13.50 -26.02
N ARG A 122 -1.62 -12.16 -26.00
CA ARG A 122 -2.07 -11.32 -27.11
C ARG A 122 -1.02 -11.26 -28.22
N GLU A 123 0.26 -11.21 -27.86
CA GLU A 123 1.36 -11.22 -28.82
C GLU A 123 1.49 -12.57 -29.54
N GLY A 124 1.35 -13.70 -28.84
CA GLY A 124 1.39 -15.03 -29.46
C GLY A 124 0.22 -15.39 -30.38
N ARG A 125 -0.76 -14.49 -30.55
CA ARG A 125 -1.88 -14.63 -31.51
C ARG A 125 -1.72 -13.77 -32.77
N LYS A 126 -0.69 -12.93 -32.86
CA LYS A 126 -0.35 -12.17 -34.08
C LYS A 126 0.67 -12.95 -34.91
#